data_AF-A0A2V8NVK2-F1
#
_entry.id   AF-A0A2V8NVK2-F1
#
_cell.length_a   1.000
_cell.length_b   1.000
_cell.length_c   1.000
_cell.angle_alpha   90.00
_cell.angle_beta   90.00
_cell.angle_gamma   90.00
#
_symmetry.space_group_name_H-M   'P 1'
#
loop_
_entity.id
_entity.type
_entity.pdbx_description
1 polymer ?
#
loop_
_entity_poly.entity_id
_entity_poly.type
_entity_poly.pdbx_seq_one_letter_code
_entity_poly.pdbx_strand_id
1 'polypeptide(L)'
;MSLDTFLFSNAKRFLSRRAGNRLDTKAVCGLNRAGTRTTIYIRLLWKEANQMYRPVMFLARPLLAALVLLCAAHSLTYAQSVTPAMQRANNLFEAKKWTEAAEAYKAVVKAEPENARAWYRLASAQYQLGDFASAAESFQKNISLTNNPTAIFNLACVYARMNEKDKAIEWLKRLYAPDAKSFVYLSFDLNDSDLNSLHDDPRYKEIWLAVDKKKNPCMYSAEARQFDFWVGEWDVFSPQGRKDGTSVIQRFANGCGILENWAGAIGGTGKSINFYDPQGVKWFQYWIGADGNPQRYSGVYRDGAIRYEGEPYTLNGKKIITRLTFFNVDANTVRQLSERSDDDGKTWTVNYDYKYVRRNQADKSSSNR
;
A
#
# COMPACT_ATOMS: atom_id res chain seq x y z
N MET A 1 31.98 -5.12 -12.53
CA MET A 1 32.55 -4.04 -11.69
C MET A 1 32.97 -4.66 -10.37
N SER A 2 34.28 -4.75 -10.09
CA SER A 2 34.84 -5.45 -8.91
C SER A 2 34.76 -4.59 -7.65
N LEU A 3 34.79 -5.25 -6.48
CA LEU A 3 34.80 -4.66 -5.14
C LEU A 3 35.86 -3.55 -4.93
N ASP A 4 36.92 -3.55 -5.74
CA ASP A 4 38.04 -2.61 -5.64
C ASP A 4 37.64 -1.17 -5.96
N THR A 5 36.65 -0.97 -6.85
CA THR A 5 36.20 0.38 -7.22
C THR A 5 35.35 1.02 -6.11
N PHE A 6 34.71 0.21 -5.25
CA PHE A 6 33.87 0.69 -4.14
C PHE A 6 34.72 1.09 -2.92
N LEU A 7 35.81 0.37 -2.65
CA LEU A 7 36.73 0.66 -1.54
C LEU A 7 37.55 1.95 -1.78
N PHE A 8 37.96 2.22 -3.02
CA PHE A 8 38.70 3.45 -3.36
C PHE A 8 37.87 4.72 -3.24
N SER A 9 36.57 4.67 -3.57
CA SER A 9 35.66 5.81 -3.49
C SER A 9 35.41 6.27 -2.05
N ASN A 10 35.28 5.31 -1.12
CA ASN A 10 34.97 5.61 0.28
C ASN A 10 36.19 6.09 1.08
N ALA A 11 37.41 5.68 0.74
CA ALA A 11 38.63 6.17 1.37
C ALA A 11 38.89 7.67 1.08
N LYS A 12 38.56 8.15 -0.13
CA LYS A 12 38.65 9.57 -0.49
C LYS A 12 37.69 10.45 0.32
N ARG A 13 36.46 9.98 0.56
CA ARG A 13 35.45 10.70 1.36
C ARG A 13 35.85 10.78 2.84
N PHE A 14 36.46 9.73 3.39
CA PHE A 14 36.91 9.71 4.79
C PHE A 14 38.09 10.65 5.04
N LEU A 15 39.04 10.76 4.09
CA LEU A 15 40.19 11.66 4.21
C LEU A 15 39.82 13.14 4.01
N SER A 16 38.80 13.45 3.18
CA SER A 16 38.34 14.84 2.98
C SER A 16 37.64 15.45 4.20
N ARG A 17 37.07 14.63 5.09
CA ARG A 17 36.35 15.09 6.30
C ARG A 17 37.26 15.32 7.51
N ARG A 18 38.52 14.88 7.47
CA ARG A 18 39.45 14.94 8.60
C ARG A 18 40.56 15.99 8.44
N ALA A 19 40.74 16.56 7.25
CA ALA A 19 41.66 17.67 7.01
C ALA A 19 40.97 19.01 7.28
N GLY A 20 40.52 19.20 8.52
CA GLY A 20 40.23 20.52 9.04
C GLY A 20 41.53 21.23 9.36
N ASN A 21 41.70 22.41 8.76
CA ASN A 21 42.70 23.44 9.05
C ASN A 21 44.15 23.23 8.59
N ARG A 22 44.58 24.27 7.85
CA ARG A 22 45.94 24.63 7.42
C ARG A 22 46.56 23.72 6.37
N LEU A 23 46.54 24.20 5.13
CA LEU A 23 47.78 24.44 4.39
C LEU A 23 47.52 25.50 3.31
N ASP A 24 48.36 26.52 3.38
CA ASP A 24 48.33 27.78 2.66
C ASP A 24 48.64 27.57 1.16
N THR A 25 47.76 28.10 0.32
CA THR A 25 47.89 28.10 -1.14
C THR A 25 48.92 29.14 -1.56
N LYS A 26 50.20 28.75 -1.73
CA LYS A 26 51.21 29.51 -2.51
C LYS A 26 52.43 28.63 -2.79
N ALA A 27 52.52 28.10 -4.01
CA ALA A 27 53.76 27.90 -4.78
C ALA A 27 53.45 27.03 -6.02
N VAL A 28 52.74 27.64 -6.98
CA VAL A 28 52.94 27.31 -8.39
C VAL A 28 54.24 28.00 -8.81
N CYS A 29 55.03 27.30 -9.64
CA CYS A 29 56.31 27.69 -10.25
C CYS A 29 57.61 27.31 -9.50
N GLY A 30 58.34 26.39 -10.15
CA GLY A 30 59.79 26.44 -10.23
C GLY A 30 60.54 25.57 -9.22
N LEU A 31 60.90 24.34 -9.62
CA LEU A 31 62.31 23.94 -9.74
C LEU A 31 62.43 22.46 -10.15
N ASN A 32 63.17 22.28 -11.24
CA ASN A 32 63.71 21.02 -11.72
C ASN A 32 64.50 20.26 -10.63
N ARG A 33 64.47 18.92 -10.73
CA ARG A 33 65.32 17.92 -10.03
C ARG A 33 65.05 17.67 -8.54
N ALA A 34 64.17 16.71 -8.22
CA ALA A 34 64.27 15.89 -7.00
C ALA A 34 63.34 14.63 -7.01
N GLY A 35 63.41 13.80 -8.05
CA GLY A 35 62.63 12.55 -8.14
C GLY A 35 63.10 11.40 -7.24
N THR A 36 64.16 11.58 -6.44
CA THR A 36 64.80 10.49 -5.67
C THR A 36 64.69 10.62 -4.16
N ARG A 37 64.39 11.81 -3.59
CA ARG A 37 64.33 11.98 -2.11
C ARG A 37 62.95 11.69 -1.50
N THR A 38 61.85 11.91 -2.23
CA THR A 38 60.48 11.65 -1.73
C THR A 38 60.17 10.16 -1.61
N THR A 39 60.74 9.32 -2.48
CA THR A 39 60.53 7.86 -2.49
C THR A 39 61.19 7.14 -1.31
N ILE A 40 62.25 7.72 -0.74
CA ILE A 40 62.99 7.14 0.40
C ILE A 40 62.21 7.36 1.70
N TYR A 41 61.64 8.55 1.92
CA TYR A 41 60.86 8.85 3.12
C TYR A 41 59.58 8.01 3.22
N ILE A 42 58.90 7.76 2.09
CA ILE A 42 57.69 6.91 2.07
C ILE A 42 58.04 5.44 2.39
N ARG A 43 59.19 4.93 1.93
CA ARG A 43 59.63 3.56 2.23
C ARG A 43 60.05 3.37 3.70
N LEU A 44 60.67 4.36 4.32
CA LEU A 44 61.07 4.32 5.74
C LEU A 44 59.84 4.36 6.66
N LEU A 45 58.90 5.28 6.42
CA LEU A 45 57.66 5.36 7.18
C LEU A 45 56.80 4.09 7.06
N TRP A 46 56.82 3.43 5.89
CA TRP A 46 56.13 2.15 5.70
C TRP A 46 56.81 1.01 6.46
N LYS A 47 58.14 1.02 6.57
CA LYS A 47 58.90 -0.03 7.27
C LYS A 47 58.74 0.05 8.79
N GLU A 48 58.73 1.26 9.36
CA GLU A 48 58.50 1.48 10.80
C GLU A 48 57.04 1.24 11.21
N ALA A 49 56.07 1.68 10.41
CA ALA A 49 54.66 1.36 10.64
C ALA A 49 54.40 -0.16 10.60
N ASN A 50 55.06 -0.90 9.71
CA ASN A 50 54.88 -2.34 9.59
C ASN A 50 55.55 -3.14 10.73
N GLN A 51 56.60 -2.60 11.37
CA GLN A 51 57.19 -3.19 12.57
C GLN A 51 56.32 -3.00 13.82
N MET A 52 55.62 -1.86 13.91
CA MET A 52 54.78 -1.55 15.08
C MET A 52 53.42 -2.27 15.06
N TYR A 53 52.83 -2.53 13.89
CA TYR A 53 51.52 -3.20 13.76
C TYR A 53 51.57 -4.73 13.77
N ARG A 54 52.73 -5.34 13.51
CA ARG A 54 52.90 -6.80 13.46
C ARG A 54 52.50 -7.51 14.77
N PRO A 55 53.00 -7.13 15.96
CA PRO A 55 52.65 -7.84 17.19
C PRO A 55 51.19 -7.64 17.61
N VAL A 56 50.59 -6.48 17.32
CA VAL A 56 49.17 -6.19 17.61
C VAL A 56 48.24 -7.06 16.74
N MET A 57 48.61 -7.29 15.48
CA MET A 57 47.87 -8.19 14.57
C MET A 57 48.00 -9.68 14.96
N PHE A 58 49.10 -10.08 15.61
CA PHE A 58 49.30 -11.48 16.04
C PHE A 58 48.43 -11.87 17.24
N LEU A 59 48.10 -10.92 18.14
CA LEU A 59 47.20 -11.15 19.28
C LEU A 59 45.73 -10.89 18.96
N ALA A 60 45.43 -9.97 18.05
CA ALA A 60 44.05 -9.66 17.65
C ALA A 60 43.39 -10.81 16.86
N ARG A 61 44.15 -11.56 16.06
CA ARG A 61 43.63 -12.67 15.24
C ARG A 61 43.03 -13.84 16.05
N PRO A 62 43.70 -14.40 17.08
CA PRO A 62 43.10 -15.47 17.88
C PRO A 62 41.93 -14.98 18.72
N LEU A 63 41.93 -13.73 19.19
CA LEU A 63 40.80 -13.13 19.92
C LEU A 63 39.58 -12.90 19.00
N LEU A 64 39.79 -12.39 17.78
CA LEU A 64 38.72 -12.23 16.80
C LEU A 64 38.20 -13.59 16.33
N ALA A 65 39.09 -14.58 16.15
CA ALA A 65 38.70 -15.95 15.82
C ALA A 65 37.93 -16.62 16.97
N ALA A 66 38.34 -16.41 18.22
CA ALA A 66 37.61 -16.89 19.39
C ALA A 66 36.24 -16.20 19.53
N LEU A 67 36.15 -14.90 19.23
CA LEU A 67 34.88 -14.16 19.22
C LEU A 67 33.97 -14.62 18.08
N VAL A 68 34.53 -14.88 16.89
CA VAL A 68 33.79 -15.46 15.74
C VAL A 68 33.36 -16.89 16.02
N LEU A 69 34.17 -17.70 16.70
CA LEU A 69 33.80 -19.05 17.12
C LEU A 69 32.78 -19.05 18.26
N LEU A 70 32.84 -18.11 19.20
CA LEU A 70 31.82 -17.88 20.21
C LEU A 70 30.52 -17.39 19.56
N CYS A 71 30.58 -16.44 18.63
CA CYS A 71 29.42 -16.00 17.85
C CYS A 71 28.87 -17.12 16.96
N ALA A 72 29.72 -17.96 16.35
CA ALA A 72 29.33 -19.12 15.55
C ALA A 72 28.68 -20.20 16.42
N ALA A 73 29.24 -20.49 17.61
CA ALA A 73 28.66 -21.42 18.58
C ALA A 73 27.33 -20.90 19.15
N HIS A 74 27.17 -19.58 19.33
CA HIS A 74 25.88 -18.95 19.69
C HIS A 74 24.89 -18.86 18.52
N SER A 75 25.35 -18.84 17.28
CA SER A 75 24.47 -18.85 16.10
C SER A 75 24.07 -20.25 15.64
N LEU A 76 24.84 -21.28 16.01
CA LEU A 76 24.46 -22.70 15.86
C LEU A 76 23.31 -23.12 16.80
N THR A 77 23.07 -22.41 17.90
CA THR A 77 21.92 -22.65 18.80
C THR A 77 20.70 -21.78 18.48
N TYR A 78 20.82 -20.75 17.63
CA TYR A 78 19.73 -19.81 17.34
C TYR A 78 19.07 -20.00 15.97
N ALA A 79 19.55 -20.92 15.13
CA ALA A 79 18.74 -21.44 14.06
C ALA A 79 17.65 -22.33 14.70
N GLN A 80 16.46 -21.78 14.95
CA GLN A 80 15.31 -22.52 15.51
C GLN A 80 14.97 -23.72 14.62
N SER A 81 15.62 -24.86 14.85
CA SER A 81 15.11 -26.14 14.40
C SER A 81 13.81 -26.36 15.16
N VAL A 82 12.72 -26.60 14.43
CA VAL A 82 11.43 -26.91 15.05
C VAL A 82 11.64 -28.16 15.91
N THR A 83 11.45 -28.04 17.22
CA THR A 83 11.64 -29.19 18.12
C THR A 83 10.70 -30.33 17.72
N PRO A 84 11.09 -31.61 17.90
CA PRO A 84 10.20 -32.72 17.57
C PRO A 84 8.82 -32.62 18.22
N ALA A 85 8.75 -32.06 19.43
CA ALA A 85 7.50 -31.75 20.12
C ALA A 85 6.66 -30.70 19.37
N MET A 86 7.28 -29.59 18.96
CA MET A 86 6.61 -28.56 18.15
C MET A 86 6.18 -29.10 16.78
N GLN A 87 6.98 -29.93 16.11
CA GLN A 87 6.61 -30.54 14.83
C GLN A 87 5.41 -31.47 14.98
N ARG A 88 5.39 -32.29 16.02
CA ARG A 88 4.23 -33.15 16.33
C ARG A 88 2.98 -32.33 16.58
N ALA A 89 3.08 -31.27 17.38
CA ALA A 89 1.95 -30.37 17.66
C ALA A 89 1.44 -29.69 16.39
N ASN A 90 2.34 -29.21 15.53
CA ASN A 90 2.00 -28.65 14.22
C ASN A 90 1.28 -29.67 13.34
N ASN A 91 1.78 -30.90 13.24
CA ASN A 91 1.12 -31.94 12.43
C ASN A 91 -0.30 -32.26 12.91
N LEU A 92 -0.53 -32.31 14.24
CA LEU A 92 -1.86 -32.49 14.81
C LEU A 92 -2.78 -31.31 14.51
N PHE A 93 -2.24 -30.09 14.58
CA PHE A 93 -2.98 -28.87 14.25
C PHE A 93 -3.41 -28.83 12.78
N GLU A 94 -2.50 -29.11 11.86
CA GLU A 94 -2.81 -29.17 10.41
C GLU A 94 -3.79 -30.31 10.09
N ALA A 95 -3.73 -31.42 10.85
CA ALA A 95 -4.72 -32.50 10.78
C ALA A 95 -6.07 -32.16 11.46
N LYS A 96 -6.24 -30.94 11.99
CA LYS A 96 -7.45 -30.46 12.70
C LYS A 96 -7.84 -31.31 13.92
N LYS A 97 -6.87 -32.03 14.49
CA LYS A 97 -7.03 -32.80 15.73
C LYS A 97 -6.88 -31.86 16.91
N TRP A 98 -7.89 -31.00 17.11
CA TRP A 98 -7.77 -29.83 17.99
C TRP A 98 -7.45 -30.18 19.43
N THR A 99 -8.07 -31.24 19.97
CA THR A 99 -7.83 -31.71 21.34
C THR A 99 -6.38 -32.16 21.51
N GLU A 100 -5.90 -33.05 20.64
CA GLU A 100 -4.52 -33.55 20.71
C GLU A 100 -3.50 -32.46 20.39
N ALA A 101 -3.81 -31.55 19.48
CA ALA A 101 -2.97 -30.40 19.17
C ALA A 101 -2.84 -29.47 20.37
N ALA A 102 -3.94 -29.15 21.05
CA ALA A 102 -3.92 -28.31 22.25
C ALA A 102 -3.08 -28.95 23.36
N GLU A 103 -3.26 -30.24 23.64
CA GLU A 103 -2.43 -30.95 24.62
C GLU A 103 -0.95 -30.99 24.23
N ALA A 104 -0.64 -31.22 22.95
CA ALA A 104 0.73 -31.19 22.46
C ALA A 104 1.36 -29.78 22.59
N TYR A 105 0.63 -28.71 22.26
CA TYR A 105 1.12 -27.35 22.44
C TYR A 105 1.23 -26.95 23.91
N LYS A 106 0.35 -27.41 24.81
CA LYS A 106 0.51 -27.22 26.27
C LYS A 106 1.84 -27.77 26.76
N ALA A 107 2.24 -28.95 26.28
CA ALA A 107 3.55 -29.52 26.60
C ALA A 107 4.70 -28.65 26.05
N VAL A 108 4.57 -28.13 24.83
CA VAL A 108 5.57 -27.22 24.23
C VAL A 108 5.72 -25.94 25.04
N VAL A 109 4.63 -25.24 25.35
CA VAL A 109 4.71 -23.96 26.08
C VAL A 109 5.15 -24.13 27.54
N LYS A 110 4.97 -25.32 28.13
CA LYS A 110 5.54 -25.66 29.44
C LYS A 110 7.07 -25.79 29.38
N ALA A 111 7.59 -26.39 28.32
CA ALA A 111 9.04 -26.54 28.12
C ALA A 111 9.70 -25.26 27.59
N GLU A 112 8.96 -24.49 26.79
CA GLU A 112 9.41 -23.26 26.12
C GLU A 112 8.44 -22.10 26.40
N PRO A 113 8.42 -21.52 27.61
CA PRO A 113 7.43 -20.49 28.00
C PRO A 113 7.49 -19.19 27.19
N GLU A 114 8.60 -18.93 26.51
CA GLU A 114 8.82 -17.76 25.65
C GLU A 114 8.54 -18.03 24.17
N ASN A 115 8.12 -19.26 23.81
CA ASN A 115 7.76 -19.59 22.44
C ASN A 115 6.39 -19.00 22.07
N ALA A 116 6.41 -17.74 21.63
CA ALA A 116 5.21 -17.02 21.25
C ALA A 116 4.40 -17.76 20.16
N ARG A 117 5.06 -18.40 19.20
CA ARG A 117 4.37 -19.15 18.14
C ARG A 117 3.58 -20.34 18.71
N ALA A 118 4.13 -21.07 19.67
CA ALA A 118 3.43 -22.16 20.34
C ALA A 118 2.22 -21.64 21.14
N TRP A 119 2.36 -20.52 21.86
CA TRP A 119 1.22 -19.87 22.54
C TRP A 119 0.10 -19.47 21.57
N TYR A 120 0.43 -18.90 20.42
CA TYR A 120 -0.56 -18.56 19.40
C TYR A 120 -1.28 -19.80 18.86
N ARG A 121 -0.55 -20.87 18.55
CA ARG A 121 -1.14 -22.11 18.02
C ARG A 121 -1.98 -22.85 19.06
N LEU A 122 -1.56 -22.82 20.33
CA LEU A 122 -2.36 -23.31 21.46
C LEU A 122 -3.70 -22.56 21.54
N ALA A 123 -3.64 -21.22 21.54
CA ALA A 123 -4.83 -20.38 21.60
C ALA A 123 -5.79 -20.66 20.43
N SER A 124 -5.26 -20.79 19.22
CA SER A 124 -6.06 -21.15 18.04
C SER A 124 -6.70 -22.53 18.17
N ALA A 125 -5.98 -23.53 18.69
CA ALA A 125 -6.55 -24.87 18.90
C ALA A 125 -7.67 -24.86 19.96
N GLN A 126 -7.46 -24.12 21.06
CA GLN A 126 -8.47 -23.92 22.11
C GLN A 126 -9.71 -23.19 21.59
N TYR A 127 -9.52 -22.16 20.77
CA TYR A 127 -10.61 -21.47 20.09
C TYR A 127 -11.45 -22.42 19.22
N GLN A 128 -10.80 -23.30 18.44
CA GLN A 128 -11.50 -24.30 17.61
C GLN A 128 -12.27 -25.34 18.44
N LEU A 129 -11.86 -25.58 19.69
CA LEU A 129 -12.58 -26.42 20.64
C LEU A 129 -13.75 -25.70 21.32
N GLY A 130 -13.90 -24.39 21.11
CA GLY A 130 -14.86 -23.56 21.84
C GLY A 130 -14.44 -23.23 23.27
N ASP A 131 -13.21 -23.60 23.67
CA ASP A 131 -12.63 -23.25 24.98
C ASP A 131 -12.09 -21.80 24.94
N PHE A 132 -13.03 -20.85 24.87
CA PHE A 132 -12.73 -19.44 24.70
C PHE A 132 -11.97 -18.85 25.90
N ALA A 133 -12.22 -19.34 27.12
CA ALA A 133 -11.52 -18.87 28.31
C ALA A 133 -10.02 -19.19 28.23
N SER A 134 -9.66 -20.45 27.96
CA SER A 134 -8.25 -20.81 27.82
C SER A 134 -7.61 -20.19 26.58
N ALA A 135 -8.36 -20.07 25.47
CA ALA A 135 -7.87 -19.39 24.27
C ALA A 135 -7.50 -17.93 24.56
N ALA A 136 -8.30 -17.22 25.35
CA ALA A 136 -8.03 -15.84 25.73
C ALA A 136 -6.70 -15.72 26.49
N GLU A 137 -6.47 -16.58 27.48
CA GLU A 137 -5.21 -16.60 28.26
C GLU A 137 -3.99 -16.88 27.37
N SER A 138 -4.08 -17.86 26.48
CA SER A 138 -3.00 -18.21 25.57
C SER A 138 -2.70 -17.10 24.55
N PHE A 139 -3.73 -16.42 24.03
CA PHE A 139 -3.53 -15.24 23.18
C PHE A 139 -2.90 -14.08 23.95
N GLN A 140 -3.35 -13.78 25.18
CA GLN A 140 -2.73 -12.75 26.01
C GLN A 140 -1.25 -13.04 26.25
N LYS A 141 -0.89 -14.30 26.50
CA LYS A 141 0.51 -14.70 26.66
C LYS A 141 1.31 -14.47 25.37
N ASN A 142 0.78 -14.84 24.20
CA ASN A 142 1.40 -14.51 22.91
C ASN A 142 1.60 -12.98 22.72
N ILE A 143 0.58 -12.19 23.04
CA ILE A 143 0.60 -10.73 22.92
C ILE A 143 1.65 -10.12 23.85
N SER A 144 1.82 -10.64 25.06
CA SER A 144 2.86 -10.16 25.99
C SER A 144 4.28 -10.36 25.47
N LEU A 145 4.51 -11.39 24.65
CA LEU A 145 5.83 -11.73 24.12
C LEU A 145 6.16 -10.97 22.83
N THR A 146 5.15 -10.64 22.01
CA THR A 146 5.37 -10.19 20.62
C THR A 146 4.51 -9.00 20.19
N ASN A 147 3.53 -8.57 20.99
CA ASN A 147 2.52 -7.58 20.60
C ASN A 147 1.89 -7.88 19.23
N ASN A 148 1.65 -9.16 18.94
CA ASN A 148 1.19 -9.66 17.65
C ASN A 148 -0.21 -9.13 17.29
N PRO A 149 -0.36 -8.32 16.23
CA PRO A 149 -1.66 -7.77 15.81
C PRO A 149 -2.72 -8.85 15.51
N THR A 150 -2.33 -9.99 14.95
CA THR A 150 -3.26 -11.09 14.66
C THR A 150 -3.78 -11.73 15.95
N ALA A 151 -2.92 -11.89 16.96
CA ALA A 151 -3.36 -12.38 18.26
C ALA A 151 -4.28 -11.39 18.97
N ILE A 152 -4.01 -10.08 18.85
CA ILE A 152 -4.89 -9.03 19.38
C ILE A 152 -6.28 -9.10 18.74
N PHE A 153 -6.36 -9.20 17.41
CA PHE A 153 -7.63 -9.34 16.71
C PHE A 153 -8.39 -10.61 17.13
N ASN A 154 -7.72 -11.76 17.12
CA ASN A 154 -8.33 -13.03 17.52
C ASN A 154 -8.78 -13.03 18.99
N LEU A 155 -8.04 -12.36 19.88
CA LEU A 155 -8.45 -12.19 21.27
C LEU A 155 -9.73 -11.35 21.39
N ALA A 156 -9.89 -10.30 20.57
CA ALA A 156 -11.14 -9.56 20.50
C ALA A 156 -12.31 -10.43 20.02
N CYS A 157 -12.09 -11.27 19.00
CA CYS A 157 -13.07 -12.25 18.53
C CYS A 157 -13.45 -13.25 19.64
N VAL A 158 -12.47 -13.78 20.37
CA VAL A 158 -12.69 -14.67 21.53
C VAL A 158 -13.56 -13.99 22.58
N TYR A 159 -13.28 -12.73 22.95
CA TYR A 159 -14.13 -12.00 23.89
C TYR A 159 -15.53 -11.74 23.37
N ALA A 160 -15.68 -11.41 22.08
CA ALA A 160 -17.00 -11.23 21.46
C ALA A 160 -17.82 -12.54 21.50
N ARG A 161 -17.18 -13.70 21.30
CA ARG A 161 -17.78 -15.04 21.42
C ARG A 161 -18.13 -15.43 22.85
N MET A 162 -17.42 -14.90 23.83
CA MET A 162 -17.77 -15.00 25.26
C MET A 162 -18.87 -14.00 25.68
N ASN A 163 -19.40 -13.18 24.76
CA ASN A 163 -20.30 -12.07 25.03
C ASN A 163 -19.71 -10.99 25.98
N GLU A 164 -18.38 -10.94 26.08
CA GLU A 164 -17.61 -9.98 26.86
C GLU A 164 -17.32 -8.73 26.01
N LYS A 165 -18.39 -8.02 25.63
CA LYS A 165 -18.36 -6.94 24.63
C LYS A 165 -17.36 -5.83 24.98
N ASP A 166 -17.29 -5.45 26.25
CA ASP A 166 -16.41 -4.38 26.70
C ASP A 166 -14.94 -4.72 26.48
N LYS A 167 -14.53 -5.95 26.83
CA LYS A 167 -13.17 -6.44 26.59
C LYS A 167 -12.87 -6.54 25.09
N ALA A 168 -13.82 -7.05 24.30
CA ALA A 168 -13.65 -7.16 22.86
C ALA A 168 -13.38 -5.78 22.23
N ILE A 169 -14.17 -4.77 22.59
CA ILE A 169 -14.01 -3.39 22.12
C ILE A 169 -12.68 -2.78 22.58
N GLU A 170 -12.26 -3.01 23.83
CA GLU A 170 -10.98 -2.53 24.33
C GLU A 170 -9.80 -3.06 23.50
N TRP A 171 -9.80 -4.36 23.20
CA TRP A 171 -8.77 -4.98 22.37
C TRP A 171 -8.79 -4.49 20.92
N LEU A 172 -9.97 -4.27 20.33
CA LEU A 172 -10.09 -3.65 19.01
C LEU A 172 -9.56 -2.20 19.02
N LYS A 173 -9.88 -1.40 20.05
CA LYS A 173 -9.35 -0.04 20.17
C LYS A 173 -7.83 -0.03 20.24
N ARG A 174 -7.23 -0.96 20.99
CA ARG A 174 -5.77 -1.13 21.03
C ARG A 174 -5.20 -1.50 19.67
N LEU A 175 -5.88 -2.36 18.91
CA LEU A 175 -5.45 -2.78 17.57
C LEU A 175 -5.47 -1.64 16.56
N TYR A 176 -6.53 -0.81 16.60
CA TYR A 176 -6.80 0.25 15.64
C TYR A 176 -6.42 1.65 16.13
N ALA A 177 -5.60 1.72 17.19
CA ALA A 177 -5.11 2.97 17.73
C ALA A 177 -4.44 3.84 16.63
N PRO A 178 -4.55 5.17 16.67
CA PRO A 178 -4.02 6.05 15.62
C PRO A 178 -2.51 5.87 15.37
N ASP A 179 -1.75 5.49 16.39
CA ASP A 179 -0.31 5.25 16.37
C ASP A 179 0.08 3.81 15.99
N ALA A 180 -0.89 2.94 15.68
CA ALA A 180 -0.64 1.58 15.24
C ALA A 180 0.24 1.60 13.97
N LYS A 181 1.50 1.16 14.12
CA LYS A 181 2.54 1.25 13.07
C LYS A 181 2.39 0.19 11.97
N SER A 182 1.63 -0.87 12.20
CA SER A 182 1.56 -2.02 11.29
C SER A 182 0.34 -1.94 10.39
N PHE A 183 0.51 -1.89 9.07
CA PHE A 183 -0.61 -1.92 8.11
C PHE A 183 -1.45 -3.21 8.20
N VAL A 184 -0.93 -4.27 8.86
CA VAL A 184 -1.61 -5.56 9.06
C VAL A 184 -2.98 -5.40 9.70
N TYR A 185 -3.24 -4.37 10.52
CA TYR A 185 -4.58 -4.19 11.09
C TYR A 185 -5.67 -3.96 10.02
N LEU A 186 -5.30 -3.37 8.87
CA LEU A 186 -6.23 -3.15 7.77
C LEU A 186 -6.57 -4.46 7.01
N SER A 187 -5.83 -5.55 7.19
CA SER A 187 -6.21 -6.82 6.56
C SER A 187 -7.29 -7.59 7.34
N PHE A 188 -7.54 -7.24 8.60
CA PHE A 188 -8.58 -7.93 9.38
C PHE A 188 -9.98 -7.54 8.88
N ASP A 189 -10.86 -8.53 8.89
CA ASP A 189 -12.25 -8.39 8.49
C ASP A 189 -13.11 -8.04 9.70
N LEU A 190 -13.59 -6.80 9.76
CA LEU A 190 -14.53 -6.38 10.80
C LEU A 190 -15.94 -6.94 10.56
N ASN A 191 -16.21 -7.56 9.41
CA ASN A 191 -17.45 -8.31 9.21
C ASN A 191 -17.32 -9.78 9.62
N ASP A 192 -16.23 -10.17 10.29
CA ASP A 192 -16.07 -11.53 10.83
C ASP A 192 -17.26 -11.89 11.73
N SER A 193 -17.80 -13.09 11.52
CA SER A 193 -18.97 -13.58 12.24
C SER A 193 -18.80 -13.62 13.76
N ASP A 194 -17.57 -13.74 14.26
CA ASP A 194 -17.29 -13.70 15.70
C ASP A 194 -17.62 -12.34 16.32
N LEU A 195 -17.56 -11.27 15.52
CA LEU A 195 -17.82 -9.90 15.95
C LEU A 195 -19.27 -9.48 15.75
N ASN A 196 -20.15 -10.36 15.27
CA ASN A 196 -21.58 -10.06 15.03
C ASN A 196 -22.27 -9.48 16.27
N SER A 197 -21.91 -9.93 17.48
CA SER A 197 -22.46 -9.44 18.74
C SER A 197 -22.14 -7.96 19.03
N LEU A 198 -21.16 -7.39 18.31
CA LEU A 198 -20.68 -6.02 18.45
C LEU A 198 -21.22 -5.08 17.37
N HIS A 199 -21.77 -5.57 16.26
CA HIS A 199 -22.11 -4.73 15.08
C HIS A 199 -23.09 -3.60 15.39
N ASP A 200 -23.99 -3.80 16.36
CA ASP A 200 -24.93 -2.78 16.81
C ASP A 200 -24.37 -1.81 17.85
N ASP A 201 -23.22 -2.14 18.48
CA ASP A 201 -22.58 -1.29 19.48
C ASP A 201 -22.02 -0.02 18.83
N PRO A 202 -22.37 1.19 19.33
CA PRO A 202 -21.90 2.44 18.75
C PRO A 202 -20.37 2.56 18.76
N ARG A 203 -19.69 2.02 19.78
CA ARG A 203 -18.22 2.04 19.89
C ARG A 203 -17.58 1.18 18.80
N TYR A 204 -18.25 0.09 18.42
CA TYR A 204 -17.81 -0.74 17.31
C TYR A 204 -17.96 -0.03 15.98
N LYS A 205 -19.10 0.63 15.74
CA LYS A 205 -19.36 1.41 14.52
C LYS A 205 -18.33 2.53 14.34
N GLU A 206 -17.87 3.17 15.41
CA GLU A 206 -16.78 4.15 15.38
C GLU A 206 -15.45 3.53 14.90
N ILE A 207 -15.06 2.38 15.46
CA ILE A 207 -13.85 1.65 15.05
C ILE A 207 -13.95 1.26 13.58
N TRP A 208 -15.08 0.66 13.19
CA TRP A 208 -15.35 0.25 11.81
C TRP A 208 -15.22 1.43 10.86
N LEU A 209 -15.87 2.57 11.16
CA LEU A 209 -15.83 3.75 10.30
C LEU A 209 -14.41 4.34 10.19
N ALA A 210 -13.64 4.35 11.28
CA ALA A 210 -12.26 4.81 11.26
C ALA A 210 -11.37 3.92 10.38
N VAL A 211 -11.59 2.60 10.42
CA VAL A 211 -10.89 1.64 9.57
C VAL A 211 -11.34 1.76 8.12
N ASP A 212 -12.64 1.87 7.86
CA ASP A 212 -13.18 1.97 6.51
C ASP A 212 -12.70 3.23 5.79
N LYS A 213 -12.65 4.37 6.50
CA LYS A 213 -12.03 5.62 5.99
C LYS A 213 -10.58 5.45 5.57
N LYS A 214 -9.81 4.63 6.27
CA LYS A 214 -8.40 4.34 5.92
C LYS A 214 -8.30 3.40 4.72
N LYS A 215 -9.19 2.40 4.60
CA LYS A 215 -9.24 1.45 3.48
C LYS A 215 -9.76 2.08 2.19
N ASN A 216 -10.75 2.95 2.33
CA ASN A 216 -11.57 3.49 1.26
C ASN A 216 -11.58 5.03 1.30
N PRO A 217 -10.43 5.72 1.31
CA PRO A 217 -10.37 7.16 1.55
C PRO A 217 -11.20 7.97 0.55
N CYS A 218 -11.25 7.54 -0.71
CA CYS A 218 -12.01 8.22 -1.76
C CYS A 218 -13.53 8.12 -1.58
N MET A 219 -14.02 7.12 -0.84
CA MET A 219 -15.46 7.04 -0.50
C MET A 219 -15.89 8.14 0.48
N TYR A 220 -14.94 8.72 1.22
CA TYR A 220 -15.19 9.74 2.24
C TYR A 220 -14.62 11.12 1.89
N SER A 221 -13.94 11.27 0.75
CA SER A 221 -13.50 12.58 0.24
C SER A 221 -14.63 13.24 -0.54
N ALA A 222 -15.05 14.43 -0.13
CA ALA A 222 -16.07 15.19 -0.86
C ALA A 222 -15.64 15.45 -2.31
N GLU A 223 -14.36 15.74 -2.52
CA GLU A 223 -13.75 16.03 -3.82
C GLU A 223 -13.77 14.81 -4.74
N ALA A 224 -13.30 13.66 -4.26
CA ALA A 224 -13.32 12.41 -5.04
C ALA A 224 -14.74 11.95 -5.38
N ARG A 225 -15.76 12.42 -4.66
CA ARG A 225 -17.19 12.11 -4.89
C ARG A 225 -17.94 13.15 -5.72
N GLN A 226 -17.29 14.23 -6.16
CA GLN A 226 -17.91 15.25 -7.01
C GLN A 226 -18.52 14.70 -8.31
N PHE A 227 -17.94 13.64 -8.91
CA PHE A 227 -18.42 13.08 -10.17
C PHE A 227 -19.41 11.90 -10.00
N ASP A 228 -19.86 11.63 -8.79
CA ASP A 228 -20.73 10.47 -8.53
C ASP A 228 -22.14 10.59 -9.12
N PHE A 229 -22.59 11.80 -9.48
CA PHE A 229 -23.87 12.01 -10.15
C PHE A 229 -23.96 11.27 -11.50
N TRP A 230 -22.81 10.94 -12.11
CA TRP A 230 -22.72 10.20 -13.38
C TRP A 230 -22.71 8.68 -13.21
N VAL A 231 -22.53 8.17 -11.98
CA VAL A 231 -22.52 6.71 -11.73
C VAL A 231 -23.91 6.12 -11.97
N GLY A 232 -23.97 5.04 -12.76
CA GLY A 232 -25.21 4.37 -13.12
C GLY A 232 -25.22 3.78 -14.53
N GLU A 233 -26.39 3.31 -14.93
CA GLU A 233 -26.69 2.82 -16.28
C GLU A 233 -27.54 3.86 -17.02
N TRP A 234 -27.13 4.20 -18.23
CA TRP A 234 -27.71 5.32 -18.98
C TRP A 234 -28.05 4.93 -20.41
N ASP A 235 -29.14 5.50 -20.90
CA ASP A 235 -29.43 5.67 -22.32
C ASP A 235 -29.00 7.08 -22.73
N VAL A 236 -28.36 7.20 -23.90
CA VAL A 236 -27.73 8.46 -24.31
C VAL A 236 -28.33 8.95 -25.60
N PHE A 237 -28.74 10.22 -25.61
CA PHE A 237 -29.50 10.84 -26.69
C PHE A 237 -28.80 12.07 -27.27
N SER A 238 -28.93 12.27 -28.57
CA SER A 238 -28.55 13.53 -29.23
C SER A 238 -29.56 14.65 -28.90
N PRO A 239 -29.25 15.92 -29.21
CA PRO A 239 -30.17 17.04 -28.99
C PRO A 239 -31.49 16.90 -29.77
N GLN A 240 -31.49 16.12 -30.86
CA GLN A 240 -32.65 15.83 -31.69
C GLN A 240 -33.50 14.67 -31.14
N GLY A 241 -33.13 14.09 -30.00
CA GLY A 241 -33.85 12.98 -29.35
C GLY A 241 -33.55 11.60 -29.92
N ARG A 242 -32.58 11.47 -30.85
CA ARG A 242 -32.12 10.16 -31.33
C ARG A 242 -31.30 9.47 -30.24
N LYS A 243 -31.51 8.18 -30.01
CA LYS A 243 -30.67 7.37 -29.12
C LYS A 243 -29.35 7.05 -29.82
N ASP A 244 -28.25 7.59 -29.28
CA ASP A 244 -26.91 7.49 -29.86
C ASP A 244 -26.09 6.36 -29.22
N GLY A 245 -26.51 5.88 -28.06
CA GLY A 245 -25.87 4.74 -27.42
C GLY A 245 -26.38 4.49 -26.02
N THR A 246 -25.60 3.69 -25.30
CA THR A 246 -25.77 3.41 -23.88
C THR A 246 -24.42 3.53 -23.19
N SER A 247 -24.45 3.91 -21.91
CA SER A 247 -23.23 3.99 -21.11
C SER A 247 -23.44 3.39 -19.73
N VAL A 248 -22.46 2.63 -19.24
CA VAL A 248 -22.45 2.04 -17.89
C VAL A 248 -21.25 2.56 -17.13
N ILE A 249 -21.53 3.32 -16.08
CA ILE A 249 -20.55 4.02 -15.26
C ILE A 249 -20.52 3.34 -13.89
N GLN A 250 -19.36 2.83 -13.51
CA GLN A 250 -19.15 2.12 -12.25
C GLN A 250 -17.96 2.70 -11.47
N ARG A 251 -18.05 2.65 -10.14
CA ARG A 251 -16.91 2.93 -9.27
C ARG A 251 -15.96 1.73 -9.31
N PHE A 252 -14.66 1.98 -9.25
CA PHE A 252 -13.63 0.95 -9.08
C PHE A 252 -12.55 1.44 -8.12
N ALA A 253 -11.60 0.57 -7.77
CA ALA A 253 -10.50 0.87 -6.84
C ALA A 253 -11.01 1.55 -5.55
N ASN A 254 -12.00 0.93 -4.89
CA ASN A 254 -12.61 1.44 -3.66
C ASN A 254 -13.13 2.89 -3.77
N GLY A 255 -13.68 3.24 -4.94
CA GLY A 255 -14.26 4.56 -5.18
C GLY A 255 -13.27 5.64 -5.59
N CYS A 256 -11.97 5.32 -5.72
CA CYS A 256 -10.98 6.29 -6.19
C CYS A 256 -11.04 6.55 -7.70
N GLY A 257 -11.73 5.69 -8.45
CA GLY A 257 -11.97 5.91 -9.86
C GLY A 257 -13.39 5.55 -10.30
N ILE A 258 -13.78 6.11 -11.43
CA ILE A 258 -15.01 5.83 -12.13
C ILE A 258 -14.67 5.38 -13.56
N LEU A 259 -15.18 4.20 -13.94
CA LEU A 259 -15.00 3.58 -15.24
C LEU A 259 -16.30 3.66 -16.04
N GLU A 260 -16.23 4.26 -17.22
CA GLU A 260 -17.28 4.25 -18.22
C GLU A 260 -17.10 3.07 -19.17
N ASN A 261 -18.22 2.48 -19.57
CA ASN A 261 -18.32 1.51 -20.65
C ASN A 261 -19.36 2.01 -21.66
N TRP A 262 -18.89 2.57 -22.76
CA TRP A 262 -19.72 3.12 -23.83
C TRP A 262 -20.00 2.08 -24.91
N ALA A 263 -21.25 2.06 -25.38
CA ALA A 263 -21.68 1.29 -26.55
C ALA A 263 -22.57 2.17 -27.45
N GLY A 264 -22.10 2.47 -28.66
CA GLY A 264 -22.83 3.27 -29.64
C GLY A 264 -23.97 2.50 -30.31
N ALA A 265 -25.06 3.18 -30.64
CA ALA A 265 -26.25 2.58 -31.24
C ALA A 265 -26.01 2.03 -32.67
N ILE A 266 -25.04 2.59 -33.40
CA ILE A 266 -24.65 2.17 -34.75
C ILE A 266 -23.33 1.39 -34.76
N GLY A 267 -22.90 0.89 -33.61
CA GLY A 267 -21.58 0.31 -33.39
C GLY A 267 -20.57 1.33 -32.84
N GLY A 268 -19.36 0.86 -32.58
CA GLY A 268 -18.33 1.60 -31.85
C GLY A 268 -18.48 1.45 -30.34
N THR A 269 -17.37 1.10 -29.68
CA THR A 269 -17.29 0.94 -28.23
C THR A 269 -16.16 1.80 -27.69
N GLY A 270 -16.20 2.10 -26.40
CA GLY A 270 -15.14 2.84 -25.75
C GLY A 270 -15.22 2.76 -24.24
N LYS A 271 -14.16 3.21 -23.58
CA LYS A 271 -14.09 3.30 -22.12
C LYS A 271 -13.40 4.59 -21.73
N SER A 272 -13.91 5.24 -20.69
CA SER A 272 -13.16 6.28 -19.96
C SER A 272 -12.85 5.84 -18.54
N ILE A 273 -11.65 6.17 -18.07
CA ILE A 273 -11.26 6.10 -16.66
C ILE A 273 -11.16 7.51 -16.13
N ASN A 274 -11.86 7.80 -15.04
CA ASN A 274 -11.93 9.11 -14.40
C ASN A 274 -11.50 9.00 -12.94
N PHE A 275 -10.65 9.88 -12.46
CA PHE A 275 -10.20 9.87 -11.06
C PHE A 275 -9.78 11.26 -10.59
N TYR A 276 -9.82 11.46 -9.28
CA TYR A 276 -9.40 12.70 -8.63
C TYR A 276 -7.99 12.52 -8.05
N ASP A 277 -7.08 13.43 -8.40
CA ASP A 277 -5.76 13.55 -7.77
C ASP A 277 -5.81 14.60 -6.66
N PRO A 278 -5.70 14.18 -5.38
CA PRO A 278 -5.69 15.11 -4.26
C PRO A 278 -4.41 15.96 -4.17
N GLN A 279 -3.29 15.55 -4.78
CA GLN A 279 -2.05 16.33 -4.76
C GLN A 279 -2.11 17.49 -5.76
N GLY A 280 -2.56 17.22 -6.98
CA GLY A 280 -2.78 18.22 -8.01
C GLY A 280 -4.10 19.00 -7.86
N VAL A 281 -4.98 18.59 -6.94
CA VAL A 281 -6.34 19.14 -6.75
C VAL A 281 -7.09 19.17 -8.08
N LYS A 282 -7.05 18.05 -8.80
CA LYS A 282 -7.48 17.97 -10.20
C LYS A 282 -8.16 16.66 -10.55
N TRP A 283 -9.17 16.72 -11.40
CA TRP A 283 -9.74 15.55 -12.03
C TRP A 283 -8.96 15.18 -13.29
N PHE A 284 -8.86 13.89 -13.56
CA PHE A 284 -8.31 13.35 -14.81
C PHE A 284 -9.33 12.45 -15.50
N GLN A 285 -9.25 12.41 -16.83
CA GLN A 285 -9.95 11.41 -17.63
C GLN A 285 -9.03 10.87 -18.73
N TYR A 286 -9.05 9.56 -18.92
CA TYR A 286 -8.42 8.86 -20.04
C TYR A 286 -9.48 8.09 -20.80
N TRP A 287 -9.70 8.45 -22.06
CA TRP A 287 -10.64 7.76 -22.95
C TRP A 287 -9.87 6.93 -23.98
N ILE A 288 -10.42 5.77 -24.34
CA ILE A 288 -10.01 4.98 -25.51
C ILE A 288 -11.26 4.46 -26.23
N GLY A 289 -11.36 4.79 -27.51
CA GLY A 289 -12.39 4.28 -28.42
C GLY A 289 -11.89 3.09 -29.24
N ALA A 290 -12.83 2.40 -29.90
CA ALA A 290 -12.54 1.32 -30.85
C ALA A 290 -11.73 1.77 -32.08
N ASP A 291 -11.61 3.08 -32.31
CA ASP A 291 -10.76 3.70 -33.33
C ASP A 291 -9.28 3.75 -32.94
N GLY A 292 -8.93 3.38 -31.70
CA GLY A 292 -7.55 3.34 -31.22
C GLY A 292 -6.95 4.71 -30.88
N ASN A 293 -7.75 5.78 -30.85
CA ASN A 293 -7.26 7.13 -30.56
C ASN A 293 -7.50 7.48 -29.08
N PRO A 294 -6.47 7.45 -28.23
CA PRO A 294 -6.63 7.82 -26.83
C PRO A 294 -6.80 9.33 -26.68
N GLN A 295 -7.67 9.74 -25.76
CA GLN A 295 -7.82 11.14 -25.35
C GLN A 295 -7.51 11.26 -23.86
N ARG A 296 -6.87 12.37 -23.50
CA ARG A 296 -6.42 12.64 -22.13
C ARG A 296 -6.91 14.01 -21.73
N TYR A 297 -7.47 14.09 -20.55
CA TYR A 297 -8.08 15.28 -20.03
C TYR A 297 -7.64 15.54 -18.61
N SER A 298 -7.63 16.81 -18.26
CA SER A 298 -7.46 17.27 -16.89
C SER A 298 -8.46 18.38 -16.60
N GLY A 299 -9.02 18.41 -15.40
CA GLY A 299 -10.22 19.20 -15.16
C GLY A 299 -10.48 19.53 -13.70
N VAL A 300 -11.54 20.30 -13.49
CA VAL A 300 -11.98 20.76 -12.16
C VAL A 300 -13.47 20.59 -12.02
N TYR A 301 -13.93 20.45 -10.78
CA TYR A 301 -15.34 20.58 -10.46
C TYR A 301 -15.66 22.04 -10.14
N ARG A 302 -16.63 22.63 -10.85
CA ARG A 302 -17.10 23.99 -10.59
C ARG A 302 -18.52 24.16 -11.11
N ASP A 303 -19.35 24.86 -10.34
CA ASP A 303 -20.73 25.21 -10.73
C ASP A 303 -21.61 23.99 -11.01
N GLY A 304 -21.50 22.94 -10.19
CA GLY A 304 -22.28 21.71 -10.36
C GLY A 304 -21.83 20.82 -11.53
N ALA A 305 -20.67 21.10 -12.13
CA ALA A 305 -20.20 20.41 -13.32
C ALA A 305 -18.72 20.02 -13.23
N ILE A 306 -18.38 18.87 -13.82
CA ILE A 306 -16.98 18.48 -14.09
C ILE A 306 -16.59 19.10 -15.42
N ARG A 307 -15.49 19.85 -15.45
CA ARG A 307 -15.02 20.60 -16.62
C ARG A 307 -13.59 20.19 -16.93
N TYR A 308 -13.42 19.52 -18.06
CA TYR A 308 -12.16 18.99 -18.56
C TYR A 308 -11.63 19.82 -19.73
N GLU A 309 -10.31 19.95 -19.76
CA GLU A 309 -9.54 20.39 -20.93
C GLU A 309 -8.66 19.24 -21.41
N GLY A 310 -8.70 18.97 -22.71
CA GLY A 310 -7.96 17.89 -23.34
C GLY A 310 -6.51 18.28 -23.65
N GLU A 311 -5.59 17.32 -23.61
CA GLU A 311 -4.24 17.49 -24.15
C GLU A 311 -4.35 17.85 -25.64
N PRO A 312 -3.70 18.94 -26.10
CA PRO A 312 -3.76 19.31 -27.50
C PRO A 312 -3.13 18.23 -28.38
N TYR A 313 -3.73 17.99 -29.54
CA TYR A 313 -3.20 17.07 -30.55
C TYR A 313 -3.22 17.70 -31.93
N THR A 314 -2.47 17.15 -32.88
CA THR A 314 -2.40 17.68 -34.24
C THR A 314 -3.29 16.86 -35.17
N LEU A 315 -4.13 17.55 -35.94
CA LEU A 315 -4.95 16.97 -37.01
C LEU A 315 -4.78 17.80 -38.27
N ASN A 316 -4.34 17.19 -39.36
CA ASN A 316 -4.10 17.86 -40.66
C ASN A 316 -3.24 19.13 -40.53
N GLY A 317 -2.18 19.07 -39.71
CA GLY A 317 -1.26 20.19 -39.47
C GLY A 317 -1.81 21.30 -38.57
N LYS A 318 -3.04 21.18 -38.07
CA LYS A 318 -3.63 22.12 -37.10
C LYS A 318 -3.60 21.55 -35.70
N LYS A 319 -3.28 22.40 -34.73
CA LYS A 319 -3.39 22.08 -33.30
C LYS A 319 -4.86 22.14 -32.90
N ILE A 320 -5.34 21.04 -32.33
CA ILE A 320 -6.71 20.86 -31.87
C ILE A 320 -6.71 20.88 -30.35
N ILE A 321 -7.62 21.67 -29.78
CA ILE A 321 -7.89 21.69 -28.33
C ILE A 321 -9.33 21.25 -28.13
N THR A 322 -9.57 20.41 -27.12
CA THR A 322 -10.92 19.97 -26.78
C THR A 322 -11.29 20.33 -25.35
N ARG A 323 -12.58 20.58 -25.13
CA ARG A 323 -13.20 20.72 -23.82
C ARG A 323 -14.28 19.67 -23.69
N LEU A 324 -14.46 19.19 -22.47
CA LEU A 324 -15.49 18.22 -22.14
C LEU A 324 -16.13 18.61 -20.81
N THR A 325 -17.44 18.83 -20.79
CA THR A 325 -18.16 19.23 -19.58
C THR A 325 -19.28 18.25 -19.27
N PHE A 326 -19.35 17.79 -18.03
CA PHE A 326 -20.45 16.98 -17.50
C PHE A 326 -21.25 17.81 -16.51
N PHE A 327 -22.50 18.12 -16.85
CA PHE A 327 -23.41 18.87 -16.00
C PHE A 327 -24.30 17.91 -15.21
N ASN A 328 -24.37 18.10 -13.91
CA ASN A 328 -25.37 17.48 -13.06
C ASN A 328 -26.70 18.23 -13.25
N VAL A 329 -27.61 17.68 -14.07
CA VAL A 329 -28.90 18.33 -14.36
C VAL A 329 -29.91 17.99 -13.26
N ASP A 330 -30.10 16.70 -13.00
CA ASP A 330 -30.94 16.17 -11.92
C ASP A 330 -30.54 14.72 -11.60
N ALA A 331 -31.25 14.07 -10.65
CA ALA A 331 -30.94 12.71 -10.21
C ALA A 331 -30.94 11.65 -11.33
N ASN A 332 -31.65 11.89 -12.43
CA ASN A 332 -31.85 10.95 -13.54
C ASN A 332 -31.33 11.49 -14.87
N THR A 333 -30.69 12.66 -14.88
CA THR A 333 -30.21 13.31 -16.10
C THR A 333 -28.81 13.88 -15.93
N VAL A 334 -27.92 13.52 -16.86
CA VAL A 334 -26.59 14.16 -17.02
C VAL A 334 -26.49 14.71 -18.43
N ARG A 335 -25.89 15.89 -18.59
CA ARG A 335 -25.55 16.43 -19.92
C ARG A 335 -24.04 16.38 -20.10
N GLN A 336 -23.59 15.84 -21.22
CA GLN A 336 -22.18 15.81 -21.60
C GLN A 336 -21.99 16.64 -22.87
N LEU A 337 -21.22 17.72 -22.77
CA LEU A 337 -20.92 18.62 -23.87
C LEU A 337 -19.44 18.50 -24.23
N SER A 338 -19.14 18.17 -25.49
CA SER A 338 -17.79 18.26 -26.05
C SER A 338 -17.69 19.37 -27.06
N GLU A 339 -16.63 20.16 -26.92
CA GLU A 339 -16.32 21.28 -27.80
C GLU A 339 -14.88 21.17 -28.30
N ARG A 340 -14.63 21.73 -29.48
CA ARG A 340 -13.33 21.74 -30.14
C ARG A 340 -12.97 23.14 -30.59
N SER A 341 -11.67 23.44 -30.53
CA SER A 341 -11.08 24.63 -31.11
C SER A 341 -9.94 24.27 -32.05
N ASP A 342 -9.90 24.95 -33.19
CA ASP A 342 -8.90 24.81 -34.27
C ASP A 342 -8.03 26.06 -34.42
N ASP A 343 -8.18 27.03 -33.52
CA ASP A 343 -7.59 28.37 -33.59
C ASP A 343 -6.98 28.81 -32.25
N ASP A 344 -6.38 27.86 -31.53
CA ASP A 344 -5.76 28.05 -30.22
C ASP A 344 -6.72 28.58 -29.13
N GLY A 345 -7.97 28.10 -29.15
CA GLY A 345 -8.96 28.37 -28.10
C GLY A 345 -9.76 29.66 -28.28
N LYS A 346 -9.62 30.34 -29.42
CA LYS A 346 -10.34 31.61 -29.71
C LYS A 346 -11.80 31.36 -30.03
N THR A 347 -12.09 30.35 -30.84
CA THR A 347 -13.45 29.91 -31.16
C THR A 347 -13.65 28.44 -30.81
N TRP A 348 -14.90 28.10 -30.47
CA TRP A 348 -15.29 26.77 -30.03
C TRP A 348 -16.49 26.30 -30.84
N THR A 349 -16.40 25.09 -31.39
CA THR A 349 -17.48 24.40 -32.07
C THR A 349 -17.90 23.18 -31.27
N VAL A 350 -19.20 22.91 -31.22
CA VAL A 350 -19.73 21.72 -30.53
C VAL A 350 -19.41 20.49 -31.37
N ASN A 351 -18.69 19.52 -30.79
CA ASN A 351 -18.49 18.20 -31.38
C ASN A 351 -19.74 17.33 -31.16
N TYR A 352 -20.22 17.29 -29.93
CA TYR A 352 -21.43 16.59 -29.54
C TYR A 352 -21.99 17.17 -28.24
N ASP A 353 -23.29 17.03 -28.06
CA ASP A 353 -24.03 17.45 -26.87
C ASP A 353 -25.03 16.36 -26.49
N TYR A 354 -24.62 15.50 -25.57
CA TYR A 354 -25.36 14.30 -25.21
C TYR A 354 -26.17 14.50 -23.94
N LYS A 355 -27.40 13.99 -23.97
CA LYS A 355 -28.25 13.83 -22.80
C LYS A 355 -28.26 12.37 -22.35
N TYR A 356 -27.72 12.11 -21.18
CA TYR A 356 -27.77 10.82 -20.50
C TYR A 356 -29.05 10.77 -19.67
N VAL A 357 -29.89 9.78 -19.91
CA VAL A 357 -31.12 9.50 -19.16
C VAL A 357 -30.96 8.18 -18.43
N ARG A 358 -31.18 8.18 -17.12
CA ARG A 358 -30.96 7.00 -16.27
C ARG A 358 -31.91 5.87 -16.67
N ARG A 359 -31.39 4.66 -16.84
CA ARG A 359 -32.20 3.47 -17.07
C ARG A 359 -32.89 3.06 -15.77
N ASN A 360 -34.21 2.98 -15.77
CA ASN A 360 -34.99 2.51 -14.63
C ASN A 360 -34.75 1.01 -14.41
N GLN A 361 -34.49 0.61 -13.16
CA GLN A 361 -34.31 -0.81 -12.82
C GLN A 361 -35.59 -1.67 -12.95
N ALA A 362 -36.75 -1.04 -13.20
CA ALA A 362 -38.05 -1.72 -13.35
C ALA A 362 -38.13 -2.63 -14.59
N ASP A 363 -37.37 -2.33 -15.66
CA ASP A 363 -37.36 -3.12 -16.90
C ASP A 363 -36.50 -4.39 -16.84
N LYS A 364 -35.80 -4.65 -15.72
CA LYS A 364 -35.07 -5.92 -15.54
C LYS A 364 -35.98 -7.10 -15.12
N SER A 365 -37.28 -6.86 -14.91
CA SER A 365 -38.26 -7.90 -14.53
C SER A 365 -39.02 -8.53 -15.72
N SER A 366 -38.83 -8.03 -16.95
CA SER A 366 -39.55 -8.49 -18.14
C SER A 366 -38.71 -9.34 -19.11
N SER A 367 -37.42 -9.57 -18.86
CA SER A 367 -36.58 -10.44 -19.69
C SER A 367 -36.28 -11.83 -19.11
N ASN A 368 -36.91 -12.20 -17.99
CA ASN A 368 -36.84 -13.54 -17.38
C ASN A 368 -38.26 -14.13 -17.22
N ARG A 369 -39.03 -14.13 -18.30
CA ARG A 369 -40.25 -14.95 -18.40
C ARG A 369 -40.31 -15.68 -19.73
#